data_AF-I2K7R7-F1
#
_entry.id   AF-I2K7R7-F1
#
_cell.length_a   1.000
_cell.length_b   1.000
_cell.length_c   1.000
_cell.angle_alpha   90.00
_cell.angle_beta   90.00
_cell.angle_gamma   90.00
#
_symmetry.space_group_name_H-M   'P 1'
#
loop_
_entity.id
_entity.type
_entity.pdbx_description
1 polymer ?
#
loop_
_entity_poly.entity_id
_entity_poly.type
_entity_poly.pdbx_seq_one_letter_code
_entity_poly.pdbx_strand_id
1 'polypeptide(L)' 'MKKNIVEVIEHVQKSTEVSEENKPLILEKLKEWKEEDDAIAEVSVRFENWWMEMEPIFAELGWI' A
#
# COMPACT_ATOMS: atom_id res chain seq x y z
N MET A 1 1.68 6.56 -2.27
CA MET A 1 0.21 6.40 -2.14
C MET A 1 -0.27 6.45 -0.69
N LYS A 2 0.40 5.81 0.28
CA LYS A 2 0.02 5.83 1.72
C LYS A 2 -0.39 7.19 2.27
N LYS A 3 0.42 8.24 2.05
CA LYS A 3 0.12 9.60 2.54
C LYS A 3 -1.22 10.13 2.00
N ASN A 4 -1.49 9.87 0.73
CA ASN A 4 -2.69 10.33 0.05
C ASN A 4 -3.96 9.60 0.56
N ILE A 5 -3.87 8.30 0.87
CA ILE A 5 -5.01 7.54 1.42
C ILE A 5 -5.40 8.02 2.81
N VAL A 6 -4.43 8.34 3.67
CA VAL A 6 -4.70 8.85 5.02
C VAL A 6 -5.36 10.24 4.95
N GLU A 7 -4.88 11.12 4.09
CA GLU A 7 -5.46 12.45 3.87
C GLU A 7 -6.91 12.36 3.35
N VAL A 8 -7.19 11.42 2.45
CA VAL A 8 -8.54 11.17 1.92
C VAL A 8 -9.48 10.63 3.01
N ILE A 9 -9.02 9.71 3.87
CA ILE A 9 -9.81 9.22 5.02
C ILE A 9 -10.23 10.39 5.92
N GLU A 10 -9.29 11.29 6.24
CA GLU A 10 -9.60 12.46 7.06
C GLU A 10 -10.60 13.41 6.39
N HIS A 11 -10.46 13.62 5.07
CA HIS A 11 -11.38 14.46 4.30
C HIS A 11 -12.79 13.86 4.26
N VAL A 12 -12.93 12.55 4.06
CA VAL A 12 -14.24 11.88 4.05
C VAL A 12 -14.91 11.96 5.43
N GLN A 13 -14.15 11.80 6.52
CA GLN A 13 -14.68 11.95 7.88
C GLN A 13 -15.25 13.35 8.14
N LYS A 14 -14.50 14.38 7.75
CA LYS A 14 -14.83 15.80 8.00
C LYS A 14 -15.78 16.40 6.96
N SER A 15 -15.97 15.73 5.82
CA SER A 15 -16.77 16.26 4.71
C SER A 15 -18.26 16.33 5.05
N THR A 16 -18.88 17.45 4.70
CA THR A 16 -20.34 17.64 4.75
C THR A 16 -21.01 17.30 3.42
N GLU A 17 -20.23 17.05 2.37
CA GLU A 17 -20.74 16.73 1.02
C GLU A 17 -21.07 15.23 0.88
N VAL A 18 -20.48 14.39 1.74
CA VAL A 18 -20.79 12.96 1.83
C VAL A 18 -21.84 12.77 2.92
N SER A 19 -22.97 12.15 2.59
CA SER A 19 -24.01 11.86 3.57
C SER A 19 -23.50 10.93 4.67
N GLU A 20 -23.92 11.18 5.92
CA GLU A 20 -23.50 10.41 7.10
C GLU A 20 -23.79 8.91 6.96
N GLU A 21 -24.85 8.54 6.23
CA GLU A 21 -25.20 7.15 5.93
C GLU A 21 -24.16 6.43 5.04
N ASN A 22 -23.50 7.16 4.14
CA ASN A 22 -22.56 6.62 3.15
C ASN A 22 -21.12 6.64 3.66
N LYS A 23 -20.81 7.51 4.64
CA LYS A 23 -19.47 7.62 5.23
C LYS A 23 -18.91 6.28 5.74
N PRO A 24 -19.66 5.43 6.48
CA PRO A 24 -19.13 4.18 7.00
C PRO A 24 -18.59 3.26 5.90
N LEU A 25 -19.35 3.09 4.81
CA LEU A 25 -19.00 2.25 3.66
C LEU A 25 -17.76 2.79 2.92
N ILE A 26 -17.69 4.11 2.71
CA ILE A 26 -16.54 4.72 2.05
C ILE A 26 -15.28 4.58 2.91
N LEU A 27 -15.39 4.79 4.22
CA LEU A 27 -14.28 4.67 5.15
C LEU A 27 -13.79 3.22 5.29
N GLU A 28 -14.70 2.25 5.25
CA GLU A 28 -14.34 0.83 5.19
C GLU A 28 -13.52 0.52 3.93
N LYS A 29 -14.00 0.94 2.76
CA LYS A 29 -13.27 0.71 1.50
C LYS A 29 -11.89 1.36 1.48
N LEU A 30 -11.76 2.57 2.01
CA LEU A 30 -10.48 3.26 2.11
C LEU A 30 -9.50 2.57 3.06
N LYS A 31 -10.00 1.93 4.13
CA LYS A 31 -9.16 1.12 5.03
C LYS A 31 -8.70 -0.16 4.36
N GLU A 32 -9.59 -0.87 3.66
CA GLU A 32 -9.21 -2.05 2.87
C GLU A 32 -8.08 -1.73 1.88
N TRP A 33 -8.21 -0.64 1.12
CA TRP A 33 -7.16 -0.22 0.19
C TRP A 33 -5.83 0.10 0.87
N LYS A 34 -5.87 0.66 2.08
CA LYS A 34 -4.66 0.91 2.86
C LYS A 34 -3.99 -0.42 3.24
N GLU A 35 -4.76 -1.39 3.69
CA GLU A 35 -4.27 -2.72 4.08
C GLU A 35 -3.68 -3.48 2.88
N GLU A 36 -4.32 -3.39 1.72
CA GLU A 36 -3.80 -3.95 0.46
C GLU A 36 -2.45 -3.31 0.06
N ASP A 37 -2.33 -1.98 0.11
CA ASP A 37 -1.07 -1.27 -0.18
C ASP A 37 0.03 -1.64 0.83
N ASP A 38 -0.32 -1.77 2.11
CA ASP A 38 0.61 -2.24 3.15
C ASP A 38 1.12 -3.66 2.86
N ALA A 39 0.24 -4.58 2.46
CA ALA A 39 0.60 -5.95 2.12
C ALA A 39 1.49 -6.06 0.86
N ILE A 40 1.19 -5.26 -0.18
CA ILE A 40 2.03 -5.19 -1.39
C ILE A 40 3.42 -4.68 -1.03
N ALA A 41 3.50 -3.62 -0.22
CA ALA A 41 4.78 -3.06 0.21
C ALA A 41 5.63 -4.09 0.99
N GLU A 42 5.01 -4.90 1.84
CA GLU A 42 5.70 -5.98 2.54
C GLU A 42 6.29 -7.01 1.57
N VAL A 43 5.51 -7.41 0.56
CA VAL A 43 5.96 -8.35 -0.48
C VAL A 43 7.13 -7.76 -1.28
N SER A 44 7.07 -6.48 -1.64
CA SER A 44 8.17 -5.79 -2.34
C SER A 44 9.46 -5.82 -1.51
N VAL A 45 9.40 -5.50 -0.23
CA VAL A 45 10.57 -5.55 0.67
C VAL A 45 11.16 -6.96 0.75
N ARG A 46 10.32 -7.99 0.85
CA ARG A 46 10.79 -9.38 0.84
C ARG A 46 11.49 -9.75 -0.46
N PHE A 47 10.98 -9.30 -1.61
CA PHE A 47 11.61 -9.51 -2.90
C PHE A 47 12.94 -8.77 -3.03
N GLU A 48 13.02 -7.52 -2.57
CA GLU A 48 14.27 -6.76 -2.54
C GLU A 48 15.34 -7.47 -1.70
N ASN A 49 14.96 -7.94 -0.50
CA ASN A 49 15.87 -8.70 0.35
C ASN A 49 16.34 -10.00 -0.31
N TRP A 50 15.41 -10.76 -0.89
CA TRP A 50 15.75 -11.98 -1.62
C TRP A 50 16.66 -11.69 -2.82
N TRP A 51 16.41 -10.60 -3.55
CA TRP A 51 17.24 -10.21 -4.69
C TRP A 51 18.66 -9.85 -4.25
N MET A 52 18.84 -9.12 -3.13
CA MET A 52 20.18 -8.83 -2.59
C MET A 52 20.98 -10.09 -2.26
N GLU A 53 20.32 -11.19 -1.87
CA GLU A 53 20.97 -12.48 -1.63
C GLU A 53 21.33 -13.21 -2.93
N MET A 54 20.49 -13.09 -3.95
CA MET A 54 20.64 -13.81 -5.22
C MET A 54 21.54 -13.09 -6.22
N GLU A 55 21.51 -11.76 -6.26
CA GLU A 55 22.26 -10.92 -7.21
C GLU A 55 23.74 -11.33 -7.33
N PRO A 56 24.50 -11.60 -6.24
CA PRO A 56 25.88 -12.05 -6.34
C PRO A 56 26.03 -13.37 -7.11
N ILE A 57 25.11 -14.32 -6.93
CA ILE A 57 25.12 -15.61 -7.62
C ILE A 57 24.87 -15.41 -9.12
N PHE A 58 23.90 -14.56 -9.47
CA PHE A 58 23.62 -14.23 -10.87
C PHE A 58 24.81 -13.53 -11.53
N ALA A 59 25.49 -12.63 -10.82
CA ALA A 59 26.70 -11.97 -11.30
C ALA A 59 27.88 -12.96 -11.48
N GLU A 60 28.07 -13.90 -10.55
CA GLU A 60 29.07 -14.98 -10.68
C GLU A 60 28.84 -15.86 -11.91
N LEU A 61 27.57 -16.10 -12.26
CA LEU A 61 27.17 -16.87 -13.45
C LEU A 61 27.20 -16.05 -14.74
N GLY A 62 27.46 -14.73 -14.67
CA GLY A 62 27.46 -13.81 -15.81
C GLY A 62 26.09 -13.59 -16.43
N TRP A 63 25.02 -13.73 -15.64
CA TRP A 63 23.63 -13.56 -16.09
C TRP A 63 23.10 -12.13 -15.94
N ILE A 64 23.84 -11.28 -15.23
CA ILE A 64 23.66 -9.83 -15.09
C ILE A 64 25.01 -9.13 -15.06
#